data_AF-A0A813EVF7-F1
#
_entry.id   AF-A0A813EVF7-F1
#
_cell.length_a   1.000
_cell.length_b   1.000
_cell.length_c   1.000
_cell.angle_alpha   90.00
_cell.angle_beta   90.00
_cell.angle_gamma   90.00
#
_symmetry.space_group_name_H-M   'P 1'
#
loop_
_entity.id
_entity.type
_entity.pdbx_description
1 polymer ?
#
loop_
_entity_poly.entity_id
_entity_poly.type
_entity_poly.pdbx_seq_one_letter_code
_entity_poly.pdbx_strand_id
1 'polypeptide(L)'
;MTLRTLRRSRSDDLEDEAERVRNLPNLLDRIDAMGLSEEYSAYRERYLRWRQGEHQGARGDVTAVDLMRHDNKSFRFWYPSMESWQWCRSLSYWIAVTFFEGSLFFTISSFMFCYADKLGNFKMALTTWGYVAGKVDFMICTYLMCIKTINLKAEKHKYCPPLRIHGSDSESSSSSDADEKEEPFYFWPFHYQRALQNLEELGSGPWPYYASVIYFLGVGLFTVGLVAEFIPGLPEELVEWTLLISFLLGSIFFLLGGLAECVENKVFTSLAMDQGWWGAVLNTAGAAGFVTGAALGFFPGFHYSANFCYGIGSAIFAVGSAVRIVMWKDEQFGLTFLAVLNNLGEGGRPKVPGQDEIQASKKLSLCGTIFIMVYCLAACLSVYSFAILMTGVSHMHESLGSFRIMQKSFNTLLPCIIAHMLLVMNSSLLRTPKLAPFHQLYIATRWLAIAMVINSGGRVVEAILEINNPFVTYTLVNSCDSISAAAAACLSM
;
A
#
# COMPACT_ATOMS: atom_id res chain seq x y z
N MET A 1 -24.62 4.19 -32.86
CA MET A 1 -23.60 3.88 -33.86
C MET A 1 -23.30 2.39 -33.77
N THR A 2 -23.74 1.63 -34.76
CA THR A 2 -23.97 0.18 -34.64
C THR A 2 -22.74 -0.60 -35.12
N LEU A 3 -22.43 -1.76 -34.55
CA LEU A 3 -21.27 -2.61 -34.92
C LEU A 3 -21.17 -2.91 -36.43
N ARG A 4 -22.27 -2.79 -37.19
CA ARG A 4 -22.27 -2.88 -38.66
C ARG A 4 -21.57 -1.72 -39.35
N THR A 5 -21.60 -0.50 -38.80
CA THR A 5 -20.95 0.67 -39.38
C THR A 5 -19.44 0.61 -39.23
N LEU A 6 -18.94 0.13 -38.07
CA LEU A 6 -17.51 -0.09 -37.81
C LEU A 6 -16.93 -1.23 -38.66
N ARG A 7 -17.73 -2.27 -38.97
CA ARG A 7 -17.27 -3.37 -39.81
C ARG A 7 -17.20 -2.99 -41.29
N ARG A 8 -18.02 -2.03 -41.72
CA ARG A 8 -18.02 -1.50 -43.09
C ARG A 8 -16.84 -0.54 -43.33
N SER A 9 -16.55 0.37 -42.39
CA SER A 9 -15.39 1.27 -42.54
C SER A 9 -14.08 0.48 -42.66
N ARG A 10 -13.91 -0.59 -41.86
CA ARG A 10 -12.70 -1.42 -41.92
C ARG A 10 -12.53 -2.17 -43.25
N SER A 11 -13.63 -2.44 -43.97
CA SER A 11 -13.57 -3.08 -45.29
C SER A 11 -13.06 -2.09 -46.33
N ASP A 12 -13.62 -0.89 -46.32
CA ASP A 12 -13.30 0.18 -47.26
C ASP A 12 -11.85 0.66 -47.04
N ASP A 13 -11.43 0.79 -45.78
CA ASP A 13 -10.04 1.14 -45.41
C ASP A 13 -9.02 0.12 -45.95
N LEU A 14 -9.37 -1.18 -46.00
CA LEU A 14 -8.49 -2.24 -46.50
C LEU A 14 -8.43 -2.27 -48.04
N GLU A 15 -9.53 -1.95 -48.73
CA GLU A 15 -9.54 -1.84 -50.19
C GLU A 15 -8.70 -0.64 -50.66
N ASP A 16 -8.86 0.51 -50.01
CA ASP A 16 -8.07 1.71 -50.28
C ASP A 16 -6.57 1.48 -50.03
N GLU A 17 -6.22 0.78 -48.95
CA GLU A 17 -4.83 0.42 -48.66
C GLU A 17 -4.26 -0.56 -49.70
N ALA A 18 -5.04 -1.57 -50.11
CA ALA A 18 -4.63 -2.50 -51.16
C ALA A 18 -4.46 -1.82 -52.53
N GLU A 19 -5.26 -0.79 -52.83
CA GLU A 19 -5.10 0.01 -54.05
C GLU A 19 -3.86 0.91 -53.97
N ARG A 20 -3.59 1.54 -52.82
CA ARG A 20 -2.34 2.28 -52.61
C ARG A 20 -1.10 1.41 -52.76
N VAL A 21 -1.11 0.20 -52.21
CA VAL A 21 0.00 -0.76 -52.33
C VAL A 21 0.20 -1.21 -53.78
N ARG A 22 -0.89 -1.42 -54.54
CA ARG A 22 -0.82 -1.76 -55.97
C ARG A 22 -0.26 -0.62 -56.84
N ASN A 23 -0.50 0.62 -56.43
CA ASN A 23 -0.01 1.81 -57.13
C ASN A 23 1.43 2.21 -56.74
N LEU A 24 2.09 1.49 -55.84
CA LEU A 24 3.49 1.74 -55.54
C LEU A 24 4.35 1.44 -56.78
N PRO A 25 5.30 2.33 -57.14
CA PRO A 25 6.17 2.11 -58.28
C PRO A 25 7.00 0.84 -58.06
N ASN A 26 7.14 0.02 -59.11
CA ASN A 26 8.00 -1.15 -59.06
C ASN A 26 9.47 -0.70 -58.96
N LEU A 27 10.10 -0.98 -57.82
CA LEU A 27 11.48 -0.59 -57.55
C LEU A 27 12.51 -1.63 -58.00
N LEU A 28 12.09 -2.77 -58.55
CA LEU A 28 12.99 -3.86 -58.94
C LEU A 28 14.06 -3.38 -59.94
N ASP A 29 13.68 -2.65 -60.98
CA ASP A 29 14.63 -2.12 -61.98
C ASP A 29 15.69 -1.19 -61.35
N ARG A 30 15.29 -0.46 -60.30
CA ARG A 30 16.18 0.46 -59.56
C ARG A 30 17.13 -0.32 -58.65
N ILE A 31 16.64 -1.37 -58.00
CA ILE A 31 17.43 -2.27 -57.15
C ILE A 31 18.46 -3.03 -58.00
N ASP A 32 18.05 -3.50 -59.18
CA ASP A 32 18.93 -4.14 -60.16
C ASP A 32 20.00 -3.17 -60.66
N ALA A 33 19.63 -1.94 -61.01
CA ALA A 33 20.58 -0.90 -61.44
C ALA A 33 21.62 -0.53 -60.36
N MET A 34 21.27 -0.71 -59.07
CA MET A 34 22.18 -0.50 -57.93
C MET A 34 23.03 -1.74 -57.59
N GLY A 35 22.83 -2.88 -58.27
CA GLY A 35 23.54 -4.12 -57.97
C GLY A 35 23.12 -4.77 -56.64
N LEU A 36 21.94 -4.42 -56.11
CA LEU A 36 21.44 -4.89 -54.80
C LEU A 36 20.42 -6.03 -54.93
N SER A 37 20.25 -6.58 -56.13
CA SER A 37 19.22 -7.57 -56.44
C SER A 37 19.35 -8.86 -55.62
N GLU A 38 20.58 -9.32 -55.41
CA GLU A 38 20.89 -10.50 -54.61
C GLU A 38 20.66 -10.25 -53.11
N GLU A 39 21.06 -9.10 -52.60
CA GLU A 39 20.87 -8.71 -51.19
C GLU A 39 19.38 -8.51 -50.86
N TYR A 40 18.63 -7.87 -51.76
CA TYR A 40 17.19 -7.69 -51.62
C TYR A 40 16.43 -9.03 -51.67
N SER A 41 16.81 -9.92 -52.59
CA SER A 41 16.21 -11.26 -52.68
C SER A 41 16.47 -12.06 -51.41
N ALA A 42 17.70 -12.03 -50.90
CA ALA A 42 18.06 -12.69 -49.65
C ALA A 42 17.33 -12.08 -48.44
N TYR A 43 17.13 -10.77 -48.40
CA TYR A 43 16.32 -10.11 -47.38
C TYR A 43 14.85 -10.53 -47.44
N ARG A 44 14.24 -10.47 -48.63
CA ARG A 44 12.85 -10.87 -48.87
C ARG A 44 12.60 -12.31 -48.44
N GLU A 45 13.52 -13.22 -48.75
CA GLU A 45 13.41 -14.61 -48.36
C GLU A 45 13.46 -14.80 -46.84
N ARG A 46 14.38 -14.12 -46.15
CA ARG A 46 14.45 -14.11 -44.67
C ARG A 46 13.18 -13.53 -44.05
N TYR A 47 12.64 -12.45 -44.62
CA TYR A 47 11.40 -11.83 -44.16
C TYR A 47 10.19 -12.76 -44.31
N LEU A 48 10.10 -13.47 -45.44
CA LEU A 48 9.04 -14.47 -45.67
C LEU A 48 9.17 -15.66 -44.71
N ARG A 49 10.39 -16.15 -44.45
CA ARG A 49 10.65 -17.22 -43.47
C ARG A 49 10.26 -16.81 -42.05
N TRP A 50 10.55 -15.57 -41.65
CA TRP A 50 10.08 -15.00 -40.39
C TRP A 50 8.55 -14.96 -40.29
N ARG A 51 7.85 -14.51 -41.34
CA ARG A 51 6.37 -14.52 -41.41
C ARG A 51 5.77 -15.93 -41.33
N GLN A 52 6.52 -16.95 -41.72
CA GLN A 52 6.14 -18.37 -41.63
C GLN A 52 6.46 -18.98 -40.26
N GLY A 53 7.03 -18.22 -39.32
CA GLY A 53 7.27 -18.65 -37.93
C GLY A 53 8.69 -19.12 -37.64
N GLU A 54 9.64 -18.96 -38.57
CA GLU A 54 11.05 -19.22 -38.26
C GLU A 54 11.60 -18.18 -37.26
N HIS A 55 12.31 -18.67 -36.24
CA HIS A 55 12.74 -17.89 -35.08
C HIS A 55 13.89 -16.91 -35.36
N GLN A 56 14.51 -16.98 -36.54
CA GLN A 56 15.61 -16.10 -36.95
C GLN A 56 15.08 -15.08 -37.97
N GLY A 57 14.66 -13.91 -37.49
CA GLY A 57 14.32 -12.77 -38.34
C GLY A 57 15.52 -12.25 -39.15
N ALA A 58 15.27 -11.38 -40.12
CA ALA A 58 16.34 -10.77 -40.91
C ALA A 58 17.32 -10.01 -39.99
N ARG A 59 18.61 -10.31 -40.12
CA ARG A 59 19.71 -9.72 -39.34
C ARG A 59 19.71 -8.19 -39.57
N GLY A 60 19.29 -7.41 -38.58
CA GLY A 60 19.20 -5.94 -38.65
C GLY A 60 17.79 -5.36 -38.48
N ASP A 61 16.73 -6.17 -38.56
CA ASP A 61 15.41 -5.72 -38.11
C ASP A 61 15.44 -5.62 -36.58
N VAL A 62 14.94 -4.50 -36.04
CA VAL A 62 14.75 -4.33 -34.60
C VAL A 62 13.86 -5.46 -34.15
N THR A 63 14.46 -6.49 -33.54
CA THR A 63 13.70 -7.64 -33.11
C THR A 63 12.71 -7.16 -32.04
N ALA A 64 11.57 -7.83 -31.89
CA ALA A 64 10.68 -7.55 -30.75
C ALA A 64 11.45 -7.61 -29.41
N VAL A 65 12.52 -8.41 -29.36
CA VAL A 65 13.47 -8.47 -28.24
C VAL A 65 14.29 -7.19 -28.08
N ASP A 66 14.70 -6.53 -29.16
CA ASP A 66 15.42 -5.24 -29.13
C ASP A 66 14.51 -4.06 -28.79
N LEU A 67 13.27 -4.06 -29.27
CA LEU A 67 12.23 -3.11 -28.83
C LEU A 67 11.91 -3.29 -27.34
N MET A 68 11.76 -4.54 -26.88
CA MET A 68 11.62 -4.85 -25.45
C MET A 68 12.86 -4.45 -24.65
N ARG A 69 14.08 -4.61 -25.18
CA ARG A 69 15.31 -4.16 -24.52
C ARG A 69 15.40 -2.65 -24.38
N HIS A 70 14.87 -1.88 -25.33
CA HIS A 70 14.87 -0.42 -25.26
C HIS A 70 13.81 0.12 -24.28
N ASP A 71 12.60 -0.44 -24.24
CA ASP A 71 11.55 -0.02 -23.28
C ASP A 71 11.80 -0.52 -21.85
N ASN A 72 12.53 -1.62 -21.68
CA ASN A 72 12.86 -2.20 -20.35
C ASN A 72 13.88 -1.42 -19.53
N LYS A 73 14.53 -0.41 -20.10
CA LYS A 73 15.58 0.33 -19.39
C LYS A 73 15.01 1.03 -18.16
N SER A 74 13.77 1.53 -18.24
CA SER A 74 13.10 2.14 -17.07
C SER A 74 12.85 1.09 -15.99
N PHE A 75 12.20 -0.03 -16.31
CA PHE A 75 11.88 -1.05 -15.30
C PHE A 75 13.13 -1.57 -14.57
N ARG A 76 14.18 -1.94 -15.32
CA ARG A 76 15.41 -2.49 -14.71
C ARG A 76 16.17 -1.46 -13.88
N PHE A 77 16.17 -0.20 -14.29
CA PHE A 77 16.80 0.87 -13.53
C PHE A 77 16.23 0.98 -12.10
N TRP A 78 14.89 0.91 -11.97
CA TRP A 78 14.20 1.01 -10.69
C TRP A 78 14.09 -0.33 -9.95
N TYR A 79 14.06 -1.43 -10.70
CA TYR A 79 13.95 -2.78 -10.19
C TYR A 79 14.98 -3.68 -10.87
N PRO A 80 16.24 -3.68 -10.36
CA PRO A 80 17.35 -4.43 -10.98
C PRO A 80 17.05 -5.93 -11.08
N SER A 81 16.24 -6.44 -10.14
CA SER A 81 15.81 -7.83 -10.08
C SER A 81 14.32 -7.94 -9.75
N MET A 82 13.73 -9.10 -10.09
CA MET A 82 12.36 -9.43 -9.70
C MET A 82 12.20 -9.46 -8.16
N GLU A 83 13.25 -9.84 -7.45
CA GLU A 83 13.29 -9.82 -5.99
C GLU A 83 13.18 -8.39 -5.44
N SER A 84 13.94 -7.43 -6.01
CA SER A 84 13.84 -6.01 -5.64
C SER A 84 12.44 -5.44 -5.88
N TRP A 85 11.82 -5.80 -7.01
CA TRP A 85 10.42 -5.45 -7.29
C TRP A 85 9.45 -6.05 -6.25
N GLN A 86 9.58 -7.35 -5.94
CA GLN A 86 8.73 -8.03 -4.96
C GLN A 86 8.91 -7.44 -3.56
N TRP A 87 10.14 -7.09 -3.17
CA TRP A 87 10.46 -6.43 -1.90
C TRP A 87 9.81 -5.05 -1.82
N CYS A 88 10.03 -4.19 -2.83
CA CYS A 88 9.42 -2.86 -2.90
C CYS A 88 7.90 -2.93 -2.81
N ARG A 89 7.29 -3.85 -3.55
CA ARG A 89 5.84 -4.05 -3.55
C ARG A 89 5.32 -4.55 -2.19
N SER A 90 6.01 -5.49 -1.57
CA SER A 90 5.62 -6.07 -0.27
C SER A 90 5.72 -5.04 0.85
N LEU A 91 6.81 -4.26 0.89
CA LEU A 91 6.94 -3.17 1.87
C LEU A 91 5.86 -2.11 1.68
N SER A 92 5.60 -1.69 0.45
CA SER A 92 4.58 -0.68 0.16
C SER A 92 3.18 -1.15 0.54
N TYR A 93 2.88 -2.45 0.36
CA TYR A 93 1.65 -3.05 0.85
C TYR A 93 1.50 -2.90 2.35
N TRP A 94 2.50 -3.34 3.12
CA TRP A 94 2.43 -3.33 4.58
C TRP A 94 2.43 -1.92 5.15
N ILE A 95 3.17 -0.97 4.54
CA ILE A 95 3.08 0.45 4.90
C ILE A 95 1.64 0.96 4.74
N ALA A 96 0.99 0.69 3.59
CA ALA A 96 -0.37 1.16 3.35
C ALA A 96 -1.41 0.49 4.28
N VAL A 97 -1.30 -0.83 4.49
CA VAL A 97 -2.21 -1.61 5.35
C VAL A 97 -2.09 -1.19 6.81
N THR A 98 -0.89 -1.19 7.38
CA THR A 98 -0.70 -0.83 8.81
C THR A 98 -1.03 0.64 9.06
N PHE A 99 -0.73 1.55 8.14
CA PHE A 99 -1.15 2.95 8.29
C PHE A 99 -2.69 3.07 8.29
N PHE A 100 -3.39 2.34 7.41
CA PHE A 100 -4.85 2.33 7.37
C PHE A 100 -5.47 1.73 8.64
N GLU A 101 -4.97 0.57 9.09
CA GLU A 101 -5.43 -0.11 10.30
C GLU A 101 -5.19 0.75 11.56
N GLY A 102 -3.99 1.33 11.68
CA GLY A 102 -3.66 2.27 12.77
C GLY A 102 -4.58 3.49 12.78
N SER A 103 -4.93 4.01 11.60
CA SER A 103 -5.89 5.12 11.47
C SER A 103 -7.30 4.73 11.90
N LEU A 104 -7.76 3.51 11.62
CA LEU A 104 -9.05 3.00 12.10
C LEU A 104 -9.10 2.90 13.62
N PHE A 105 -8.04 2.34 14.23
CA PHE A 105 -7.93 2.25 15.68
C PHE A 105 -8.02 3.62 16.34
N PHE A 106 -7.21 4.59 15.88
CA PHE A 106 -7.24 5.95 16.40
C PHE A 106 -8.60 6.63 16.20
N THR A 107 -9.25 6.40 15.06
CA THR A 107 -10.57 6.99 14.77
C THR A 107 -11.63 6.50 15.73
N ILE A 108 -11.76 5.18 15.89
CA ILE A 108 -12.74 4.60 16.80
C ILE A 108 -12.43 5.03 18.24
N SER A 109 -11.17 4.90 18.69
CA SER A 109 -10.76 5.26 20.06
C SER A 109 -11.03 6.72 20.39
N SER A 110 -10.74 7.65 19.47
CA SER A 110 -10.92 9.09 19.72
C SER A 110 -12.39 9.48 19.81
N PHE A 111 -13.24 8.92 18.94
CA PHE A 111 -14.68 9.13 19.05
C PHE A 111 -15.29 8.48 20.30
N MET A 112 -14.77 7.32 20.73
CA MET A 112 -15.16 6.72 22.01
C MET A 112 -14.71 7.59 23.20
N PHE A 113 -13.52 8.19 23.15
CA PHE A 113 -13.01 9.07 24.20
C PHE A 113 -13.85 10.34 24.39
N CYS A 114 -14.54 10.81 23.34
CA CYS A 114 -15.52 11.90 23.44
C CYS A 114 -16.66 11.58 24.45
N TYR A 115 -16.90 10.30 24.73
CA TYR A 115 -17.92 9.84 25.68
C TYR A 115 -17.32 9.03 26.83
N ALA A 116 -16.04 9.27 27.17
CA ALA A 116 -15.29 8.50 28.16
C ALA A 116 -16.03 8.30 29.49
N ASP A 117 -16.71 9.33 29.99
CA ASP A 117 -17.46 9.27 31.26
C ASP A 117 -18.67 8.33 31.19
N LYS A 118 -19.24 8.14 30.00
CA LYS A 118 -20.37 7.22 29.78
C LYS A 118 -19.90 5.78 29.64
N LEU A 119 -18.67 5.54 29.17
CA LEU A 119 -18.21 4.19 28.85
C LEU A 119 -18.04 3.27 30.07
N GLY A 120 -18.00 3.83 31.29
CA GLY A 120 -17.87 3.07 32.52
C GLY A 120 -16.67 2.12 32.48
N ASN A 121 -16.92 0.83 32.76
CA ASN A 121 -15.89 -0.21 32.79
C ASN A 121 -15.25 -0.48 31.41
N PHE A 122 -15.93 -0.15 30.32
CA PHE A 122 -15.42 -0.36 28.96
C PHE A 122 -14.54 0.78 28.48
N LYS A 123 -14.37 1.86 29.26
CA LYS A 123 -13.55 3.03 28.89
C LYS A 123 -12.18 2.59 28.36
N MET A 124 -11.41 1.83 29.15
CA MET A 124 -10.05 1.42 28.76
C MET A 124 -10.03 0.52 27.52
N ALA A 125 -11.00 -0.40 27.39
CA ALA A 125 -11.12 -1.31 26.25
C ALA A 125 -11.40 -0.56 24.93
N LEU A 126 -12.32 0.40 24.97
CA LEU A 126 -12.78 1.15 23.79
C LEU A 126 -11.91 2.36 23.46
N THR A 127 -10.99 2.75 24.34
CA THR A 127 -10.11 3.92 24.15
C THR A 127 -8.63 3.53 24.20
N THR A 128 -8.06 3.34 25.38
CA THR A 128 -6.63 3.11 25.60
C THR A 128 -6.10 1.93 24.80
N TRP A 129 -6.77 0.78 24.81
CA TRP A 129 -6.31 -0.41 24.08
C TRP A 129 -6.34 -0.24 22.56
N GLY A 130 -7.34 0.48 22.03
CA GLY A 130 -7.35 0.84 20.62
C GLY A 130 -6.20 1.79 20.27
N TYR A 131 -5.90 2.77 21.13
CA TYR A 131 -4.73 3.62 20.97
C TYR A 131 -3.40 2.87 21.05
N VAL A 132 -3.28 1.83 21.89
CA VAL A 132 -2.10 0.96 21.94
C VAL A 132 -1.93 0.27 20.59
N ALA A 133 -2.97 -0.42 20.11
CA ALA A 133 -2.93 -1.14 18.85
C ALA A 133 -2.59 -0.21 17.67
N GLY A 134 -3.27 0.94 17.58
CA GLY A 134 -3.01 1.90 16.52
C GLY A 134 -1.58 2.46 16.54
N LYS A 135 -0.97 2.67 17.72
CA LYS A 135 0.42 3.12 17.81
C LYS A 135 1.40 2.05 17.35
N VAL A 136 1.13 0.78 17.66
CA VAL A 136 1.94 -0.34 17.15
C VAL A 136 1.91 -0.36 15.62
N ASP A 137 0.73 -0.21 15.02
CA ASP A 137 0.60 -0.17 13.57
C ASP A 137 1.33 1.03 12.94
N PHE A 138 1.18 2.23 13.52
CA PHE A 138 1.91 3.41 13.05
C PHE A 138 3.43 3.26 13.23
N MET A 139 3.89 2.65 14.32
CA MET A 139 5.30 2.37 14.55
C MET A 139 5.87 1.43 13.48
N ILE A 140 5.15 0.34 13.19
CA ILE A 140 5.53 -0.60 12.13
C ILE A 140 5.56 0.12 10.78
N CYS A 141 4.51 0.87 10.42
CA CYS A 141 4.42 1.50 9.11
C CYS A 141 5.55 2.52 8.88
N THR A 142 5.83 3.38 9.87
CA THR A 142 6.84 4.45 9.76
C THR A 142 8.25 3.88 9.81
N TYR A 143 8.47 2.81 10.57
CA TYR A 143 9.70 2.04 10.52
C TYR A 143 9.93 1.43 9.14
N LEU A 144 8.91 0.79 8.54
CA LEU A 144 9.01 0.22 7.19
C LEU A 144 9.24 1.31 6.12
N MET A 145 8.71 2.53 6.30
CA MET A 145 9.04 3.68 5.44
C MET A 145 10.54 3.99 5.50
N CYS A 146 11.11 4.10 6.71
CA CYS A 146 12.55 4.31 6.89
C CYS A 146 13.38 3.19 6.25
N ILE A 147 13.08 1.92 6.55
CA ILE A 147 13.75 0.75 5.95
C ILE A 147 13.72 0.80 4.43
N LYS A 148 12.57 1.16 3.86
CA LYS A 148 12.41 1.24 2.42
C LYS A 148 13.29 2.32 1.80
N THR A 149 13.33 3.52 2.38
CA THR A 149 14.19 4.61 1.88
C THR A 149 15.68 4.28 1.95
N ILE A 150 16.13 3.63 3.03
CA ILE A 150 17.55 3.31 3.25
C ILE A 150 18.03 2.20 2.31
N ASN A 151 17.18 1.19 2.05
CA ASN A 151 17.57 0.01 1.28
C ASN A 151 17.11 0.06 -0.18
N LEU A 152 16.67 1.23 -0.66
CA LEU A 152 16.32 1.43 -2.05
C LEU A 152 17.60 1.41 -2.91
N LYS A 153 17.66 0.53 -3.91
CA LYS A 153 18.81 0.36 -4.80
C LYS A 153 18.45 0.80 -6.21
N ALA A 154 19.21 1.75 -6.75
CA ALA A 154 19.22 2.05 -8.19
C ALA A 154 20.15 1.06 -8.90
N GLU A 155 19.79 0.60 -10.09
CA GLU A 155 20.82 0.02 -10.96
C GLU A 155 21.77 1.15 -11.35
N LYS A 156 23.02 1.11 -10.86
CA LYS A 156 24.06 2.02 -11.35
C LYS A 156 24.16 1.75 -12.83
N HIS A 157 23.72 2.71 -13.65
CA HIS A 157 23.92 2.63 -15.09
C HIS A 157 25.42 2.43 -15.32
N LYS A 158 25.84 1.19 -15.58
CA LYS A 158 27.10 0.89 -16.25
C LYS A 158 26.98 1.62 -17.57
N TYR A 159 27.57 2.82 -17.58
CA TYR A 159 27.51 3.80 -18.65
C TYR A 159 27.46 3.06 -19.98
N CYS A 160 26.42 3.31 -20.77
CA CYS A 160 26.48 2.99 -22.19
C CYS A 160 27.76 3.70 -22.67
N PRO A 161 28.81 2.97 -23.08
CA PRO A 161 30.05 3.62 -23.46
C PRO A 161 29.70 4.66 -24.53
N PRO A 162 30.22 5.90 -24.43
CA PRO A 162 29.99 6.89 -25.47
C PRO A 162 30.27 6.21 -26.80
N LEU A 163 29.32 6.29 -27.73
CA LEU A 163 29.38 5.68 -29.05
C LEU A 163 30.82 5.80 -29.57
N ARG A 164 31.59 4.70 -29.48
CA ARG A 164 32.95 4.66 -30.00
C ARG A 164 32.78 4.72 -31.50
N ILE A 165 33.00 5.91 -32.04
CA ILE A 165 33.16 6.11 -33.48
C ILE A 165 34.28 5.15 -33.90
N HIS A 166 33.93 4.21 -34.78
CA HIS A 166 34.81 3.16 -35.28
C HIS A 166 36.19 3.70 -35.67
N GLY A 167 37.25 3.14 -35.06
CA GLY A 167 38.61 3.32 -35.58
C GLY A 167 39.73 3.24 -34.56
N SER A 168 39.88 2.12 -33.84
CA SER A 168 41.19 1.68 -33.32
C SER A 168 41.07 0.28 -32.70
N ASP A 169 41.65 -0.70 -33.37
CA ASP A 169 41.86 -2.05 -32.86
C ASP A 169 42.94 -2.01 -31.79
N SER A 170 42.58 -2.01 -30.51
CA SER A 170 43.56 -2.25 -29.45
C SER A 170 42.91 -2.68 -28.13
N GLU A 171 43.24 -3.92 -27.80
CA GLU A 171 43.38 -4.50 -26.47
C GLU A 171 42.09 -4.83 -25.68
N SER A 172 41.80 -6.14 -25.70
CA SER A 172 40.98 -6.89 -24.77
C SER A 172 41.47 -6.70 -23.32
N SER A 173 41.11 -5.59 -22.70
CA SER A 173 41.18 -5.48 -21.24
C SER A 173 40.10 -6.39 -20.67
N SER A 174 40.50 -7.60 -20.25
CA SER A 174 39.71 -8.47 -19.39
C SER A 174 39.37 -7.66 -18.13
N SER A 175 38.19 -7.04 -18.11
CA SER A 175 37.64 -6.46 -16.90
C SER A 175 37.46 -7.63 -15.95
N SER A 176 38.41 -7.80 -15.05
CA SER A 176 38.28 -8.70 -13.92
C SER A 176 36.90 -8.46 -13.32
N ASP A 177 36.08 -9.50 -13.30
CA ASP A 177 34.83 -9.60 -12.54
C ASP A 177 35.18 -9.37 -11.06
N ALA A 178 35.43 -8.11 -10.71
CA ALA A 178 35.63 -7.70 -9.33
C ALA A 178 34.29 -7.97 -8.68
N ASP A 179 34.25 -9.08 -7.92
CA ASP A 179 33.10 -9.55 -7.14
C ASP A 179 32.31 -8.35 -6.65
N GLU A 180 31.15 -8.16 -7.26
CA GLU A 180 30.22 -7.10 -6.90
C GLU A 180 29.71 -7.45 -5.51
N LYS A 181 30.42 -6.96 -4.48
CA LYS A 181 30.12 -7.25 -3.09
C LYS A 181 28.67 -6.85 -2.84
N GLU A 182 27.83 -7.84 -2.51
CA GLU A 182 26.44 -7.60 -2.14
C GLU A 182 26.41 -6.56 -1.03
N GLU A 183 25.80 -5.41 -1.31
CA GLU A 183 25.66 -4.36 -0.33
C GLU A 183 24.78 -4.84 0.83
N PRO A 184 25.22 -4.67 2.09
CA PRO A 184 24.50 -5.19 3.25
C PRO A 184 23.14 -4.50 3.42
N PHE A 185 22.17 -5.25 3.96
CA PHE A 185 20.86 -4.72 4.32
C PHE A 185 20.93 -3.98 5.65
N TYR A 186 20.37 -2.77 5.71
CA TYR A 186 20.42 -1.91 6.89
C TYR A 186 19.06 -1.86 7.60
N PHE A 187 19.03 -2.26 8.87
CA PHE A 187 17.82 -2.21 9.70
C PHE A 187 17.68 -0.90 10.51
N TRP A 188 18.76 -0.15 10.68
CA TRP A 188 18.73 1.03 11.56
C TRP A 188 18.15 2.26 10.82
N PRO A 189 17.03 2.86 11.27
CA PRO A 189 16.30 3.91 10.54
C PRO A 189 17.08 5.23 10.43
N PHE A 190 18.16 5.40 11.19
CA PHE A 190 18.97 6.62 11.18
C PHE A 190 20.25 6.50 10.34
N HIS A 191 20.34 5.53 9.41
CA HIS A 191 21.37 5.51 8.36
C HIS A 191 21.14 6.59 7.28
N TYR A 192 21.06 7.86 7.72
CA TYR A 192 20.65 8.98 6.86
C TYR A 192 21.58 9.20 5.67
N GLN A 193 22.90 9.10 5.87
CA GLN A 193 23.88 9.32 4.79
C GLN A 193 23.63 8.36 3.63
N ARG A 194 23.35 7.10 3.95
CA ARG A 194 23.06 6.07 2.96
C ARG A 194 21.74 6.32 2.25
N ALA A 195 20.69 6.64 3.01
CA ALA A 195 19.38 6.95 2.44
C ALA A 195 19.45 8.16 1.48
N LEU A 196 20.12 9.24 1.88
CA LEU A 196 20.28 10.43 1.06
C LEU A 196 21.09 10.15 -0.21
N GLN A 197 22.19 9.40 -0.09
CA GLN A 197 22.96 8.97 -1.26
C GLN A 197 22.09 8.16 -2.24
N ASN A 198 21.33 7.18 -1.74
CA ASN A 198 20.48 6.35 -2.58
C ASN A 198 19.36 7.17 -3.25
N LEU A 199 18.77 8.13 -2.54
CA LEU A 199 17.75 9.03 -3.10
C LEU A 199 18.35 9.96 -4.17
N GLU A 200 19.55 10.49 -3.93
CA GLU A 200 20.27 11.33 -4.89
C GLU A 200 20.64 10.53 -6.16
N GLU A 201 21.11 9.29 -6.01
CA GLU A 201 21.40 8.38 -7.14
C GLU A 201 20.14 8.09 -7.99
N LEU A 202 18.95 8.17 -7.39
CA LEU A 202 17.66 8.02 -8.07
C LEU A 202 17.10 9.34 -8.62
N GLY A 203 17.79 10.46 -8.43
CA GLY A 203 17.30 11.79 -8.78
C GLY A 203 16.11 12.25 -7.93
N SER A 204 15.93 11.66 -6.75
CA SER A 204 14.94 12.07 -5.75
C SER A 204 15.56 13.07 -4.77
N GLY A 205 14.73 13.96 -4.23
CA GLY A 205 15.15 14.85 -3.16
C GLY A 205 15.31 14.12 -1.82
N PRO A 206 15.70 14.82 -0.74
CA PRO A 206 15.85 14.23 0.59
C PRO A 206 14.50 14.01 1.31
N TRP A 207 13.41 14.56 0.77
CA TRP A 207 12.09 14.59 1.39
C TRP A 207 11.51 13.23 1.76
N PRO A 208 11.65 12.15 0.95
CA PRO A 208 11.18 10.83 1.34
C PRO A 208 11.78 10.32 2.65
N TYR A 209 13.09 10.54 2.84
CA TYR A 209 13.76 10.14 4.07
C TYR A 209 13.30 10.99 5.26
N TYR A 210 13.24 12.32 5.08
CA TYR A 210 12.77 13.22 6.14
C TYR A 210 11.33 12.94 6.55
N ALA A 211 10.41 12.76 5.60
CA ALA A 211 9.03 12.39 5.90
C ALA A 211 8.97 11.12 6.75
N SER A 212 9.71 10.07 6.34
CA SER A 212 9.76 8.78 7.04
C SER A 212 10.27 8.90 8.49
N VAL A 213 11.42 9.55 8.69
CA VAL A 213 12.01 9.71 10.02
C VAL A 213 11.17 10.63 10.91
N ILE A 214 10.63 11.71 10.35
CA ILE A 214 9.77 12.65 11.10
C ILE A 214 8.52 11.92 11.59
N TYR A 215 7.85 11.14 10.76
CA TYR A 215 6.71 10.33 11.20
C TYR A 215 7.11 9.29 12.26
N PHE A 216 8.25 8.61 12.08
CA PHE A 216 8.77 7.63 13.05
C PHE A 216 9.05 8.25 14.42
N LEU A 217 9.67 9.43 14.45
CA LEU A 217 9.87 10.19 15.68
C LEU A 217 8.54 10.65 16.28
N GLY A 218 7.59 11.10 15.45
CA GLY A 218 6.27 11.52 15.88
C GLY A 218 5.49 10.42 16.61
N VAL A 219 5.48 9.19 16.08
CA VAL A 219 4.82 8.06 16.75
C VAL A 219 5.60 7.59 17.98
N GLY A 220 6.93 7.70 17.98
CA GLY A 220 7.76 7.49 19.17
C GLY A 220 7.37 8.41 20.32
N LEU A 221 7.20 9.71 20.04
CA LEU A 221 6.75 10.70 21.02
C LEU A 221 5.34 10.37 21.54
N PHE A 222 4.37 10.08 20.66
CA PHE A 222 3.04 9.62 21.10
C PHE A 222 3.10 8.41 22.03
N THR A 223 4.05 7.51 21.82
CA THR A 223 4.21 6.29 22.64
C THR A 223 4.70 6.63 24.04
N VAL A 224 5.56 7.64 24.21
CA VAL A 224 6.04 8.09 25.52
C VAL A 224 4.87 8.52 26.42
N GLY A 225 3.93 9.32 25.90
CA GLY A 225 2.75 9.75 26.66
C GLY A 225 1.87 8.59 27.10
N LEU A 226 1.67 7.62 26.21
CA LEU A 226 0.88 6.44 26.52
C LEU A 226 1.57 5.55 27.58
N VAL A 227 2.89 5.36 27.48
CA VAL A 227 3.63 4.57 28.47
C VAL A 227 3.52 5.17 29.87
N ALA A 228 3.47 6.50 29.99
CA ALA A 228 3.27 7.17 31.27
C ALA A 228 1.96 6.74 31.96
N GLU A 229 0.88 6.47 31.22
CA GLU A 229 -0.39 5.97 31.77
C GLU A 229 -0.27 4.56 32.39
N PHE A 230 0.73 3.78 31.98
CA PHE A 230 0.94 2.40 32.43
C PHE A 230 1.95 2.27 33.57
N ILE A 231 2.59 3.36 34.00
CA ILE A 231 3.59 3.33 35.08
C ILE A 231 2.88 3.51 36.44
N PRO A 232 2.79 2.45 37.28
CA PRO A 232 2.15 2.57 38.58
C PRO A 232 2.96 3.49 39.50
N GLY A 233 2.27 4.37 40.23
CA GLY A 233 2.88 5.28 41.22
C GLY A 233 3.43 6.59 40.66
N LEU A 234 3.27 6.85 39.35
CA LEU A 234 3.57 8.17 38.79
C LEU A 234 2.50 9.18 39.26
N PRO A 235 2.87 10.40 39.69
CA PRO A 235 1.89 11.43 40.03
C PRO A 235 0.96 11.74 38.84
N GLU A 236 -0.35 11.86 39.09
CA GLU A 236 -1.36 12.08 38.05
C GLU A 236 -1.05 13.33 37.19
N GLU A 237 -0.61 14.42 37.83
CA GLU A 237 -0.19 15.63 37.14
C GLU A 237 0.96 15.36 36.15
N LEU A 238 1.94 14.52 36.54
CA LEU A 238 3.06 14.19 35.67
C LEU A 238 2.62 13.30 34.51
N VAL A 239 1.70 12.37 34.73
CA VAL A 239 1.09 11.56 33.66
C VAL A 239 0.38 12.46 32.66
N GLU A 240 -0.48 13.36 33.14
CA GLU A 240 -1.25 14.29 32.30
C GLU A 240 -0.34 15.22 31.50
N TRP A 241 0.65 15.85 32.15
CA TRP A 241 1.62 16.72 31.47
C TRP A 241 2.46 15.96 30.43
N THR A 242 2.91 14.76 30.76
CA THR A 242 3.69 13.92 29.83
C THR A 242 2.84 13.55 28.63
N LEU A 243 1.58 13.18 28.83
CA LEU A 243 0.64 12.87 27.77
C LEU A 243 0.39 14.08 26.87
N LEU A 244 0.04 15.24 27.43
CA LEU A 244 -0.24 16.46 26.68
C LEU A 244 0.96 16.93 25.84
N ILE A 245 2.15 17.01 26.45
CA ILE A 245 3.35 17.47 25.76
C ILE A 245 3.76 16.48 24.66
N SER A 246 3.79 15.18 24.99
CA SER A 246 4.21 14.17 24.03
C SER A 246 3.23 14.04 22.86
N PHE A 247 1.93 14.22 23.09
CA PHE A 247 0.91 14.23 22.04
C PHE A 247 1.01 15.48 21.16
N LEU A 248 1.29 16.65 21.74
CA LEU A 248 1.52 17.87 20.97
C LEU A 248 2.76 17.76 20.09
N LEU A 249 3.89 17.34 20.66
CA LEU A 249 5.12 17.16 19.90
C LEU A 249 4.94 16.07 18.84
N GLY A 250 4.35 14.92 19.18
CA GLY A 250 4.01 13.88 18.21
C GLY A 250 3.18 14.42 17.05
N SER A 251 2.11 15.17 17.34
CA SER A 251 1.24 15.78 16.33
C SER A 251 1.97 16.77 15.42
N ILE A 252 2.85 17.60 15.98
CA ILE A 252 3.67 18.54 15.21
C ILE A 252 4.58 17.77 14.24
N PHE A 253 5.22 16.70 14.70
CA PHE A 253 6.03 15.85 13.83
C PHE A 253 5.18 15.21 12.72
N PHE A 254 3.99 14.68 13.01
CA PHE A 254 3.10 14.18 11.95
C PHE A 254 2.74 15.28 10.92
N LEU A 255 2.53 16.52 11.36
CA LEU A 255 2.24 17.64 10.46
C LEU A 255 3.45 17.97 9.57
N LEU A 256 4.65 18.01 10.15
CA LEU A 256 5.90 18.21 9.39
C LEU A 256 6.15 17.06 8.41
N GLY A 257 5.84 15.82 8.79
CA GLY A 257 5.90 14.66 7.90
C GLY A 257 4.95 14.79 6.72
N GLY A 258 3.71 15.21 6.95
CA GLY A 258 2.73 15.48 5.90
C GLY A 258 3.15 16.62 4.96
N LEU A 259 3.70 17.70 5.51
CA LEU A 259 4.26 18.79 4.72
C LEU A 259 5.43 18.34 3.84
N ALA A 260 6.32 17.48 4.35
CA ALA A 260 7.39 16.88 3.55
C ALA A 260 6.84 16.01 2.41
N GLU A 261 5.78 15.23 2.64
CA GLU A 261 5.07 14.51 1.56
C GLU A 261 4.45 15.48 0.54
N CYS A 262 3.88 16.60 0.98
CA CYS A 262 3.35 17.61 0.06
C CYS A 262 4.44 18.23 -0.82
N VAL A 263 5.64 18.47 -0.28
CA VAL A 263 6.79 18.94 -1.06
C VAL A 263 7.23 17.87 -2.07
N GLU A 264 7.35 16.61 -1.64
CA GLU A 264 7.73 15.48 -2.51
C GLU A 264 6.74 15.29 -3.68
N ASN A 265 5.44 15.44 -3.44
CA ASN A 265 4.40 15.35 -4.49
C ASN A 265 4.13 16.69 -5.19
N LYS A 266 4.98 17.70 -4.99
CA LYS A 266 4.87 19.01 -5.64
C LYS A 266 3.49 19.67 -5.43
N VAL A 267 2.83 19.43 -4.31
CA VAL A 267 1.48 19.95 -4.00
C VAL A 267 1.45 21.47 -4.05
N PHE A 268 2.54 22.12 -3.64
CA PHE A 268 2.65 23.59 -3.60
C PHE A 268 3.09 24.21 -4.92
N THR A 269 3.61 23.41 -5.87
CA THR A 269 4.20 23.91 -7.12
C THR A 269 3.51 23.38 -8.38
N SER A 270 2.62 22.39 -8.24
CA SER A 270 1.90 21.73 -9.32
C SER A 270 0.43 21.52 -8.96
N LEU A 271 -0.45 21.67 -9.96
CA LEU A 271 -1.87 21.34 -9.88
C LEU A 271 -2.19 19.94 -10.45
N ALA A 272 -1.17 19.09 -10.63
CA ALA A 272 -1.38 17.70 -11.03
C ALA A 272 -1.99 16.90 -9.87
N MET A 273 -3.32 16.84 -9.81
CA MET A 273 -4.07 16.18 -8.74
C MET A 273 -4.12 14.65 -8.92
N ASP A 274 -2.95 14.01 -8.91
CA ASP A 274 -2.83 12.56 -8.92
C ASP A 274 -3.13 11.94 -7.53
N GLN A 275 -2.99 10.62 -7.41
CA GLN A 275 -3.24 9.91 -6.15
C GLN A 275 -2.22 10.28 -5.07
N GLY A 276 -0.96 10.52 -5.44
CA GLY A 276 0.09 10.95 -4.51
C GLY A 276 -0.20 12.33 -3.92
N TRP A 277 -0.66 13.26 -4.78
CA TRP A 277 -1.12 14.60 -4.39
C TRP A 277 -2.26 14.53 -3.36
N TRP A 278 -3.33 13.78 -3.66
CA TRP A 278 -4.46 13.64 -2.74
C TRP A 278 -4.08 12.97 -1.43
N GLY A 279 -3.28 11.90 -1.50
CA GLY A 279 -2.80 11.22 -0.30
C GLY A 279 -1.97 12.15 0.61
N ALA A 280 -1.05 12.93 0.06
CA ALA A 280 -0.22 13.88 0.81
C ALA A 280 -1.05 15.01 1.45
N VAL A 281 -2.02 15.56 0.72
CA VAL A 281 -2.93 16.60 1.23
C VAL A 281 -3.81 16.06 2.36
N LEU A 282 -4.40 14.88 2.18
CA LEU A 282 -5.23 14.25 3.22
C LEU A 282 -4.40 13.95 4.47
N ASN A 283 -3.19 13.44 4.33
CA ASN A 283 -2.30 13.19 5.47
C ASN A 283 -1.96 14.48 6.23
N THR A 284 -1.66 15.55 5.52
CA THR A 284 -1.37 16.86 6.11
C THR A 284 -2.58 17.44 6.83
N ALA A 285 -3.77 17.33 6.23
CA ALA A 285 -5.02 17.77 6.84
C ALA A 285 -5.37 16.95 8.09
N GLY A 286 -5.17 15.63 8.04
CA GLY A 286 -5.33 14.74 9.20
C GLY A 286 -4.39 15.11 10.34
N ALA A 287 -3.11 15.36 10.03
CA ALA A 287 -2.12 15.81 11.01
C ALA A 287 -2.44 17.18 11.62
N ALA A 288 -2.97 18.12 10.83
CA ALA A 288 -3.45 19.40 11.36
C ALA A 288 -4.60 19.22 12.36
N GLY A 289 -5.48 18.24 12.12
CA GLY A 289 -6.51 17.82 13.07
C GLY A 289 -5.92 17.33 14.40
N PHE A 290 -4.85 16.53 14.35
CA PHE A 290 -4.11 16.09 15.55
C PHE A 290 -3.46 17.23 16.31
N VAL A 291 -2.80 18.18 15.61
CA VAL A 291 -2.20 19.36 16.27
C VAL A 291 -3.29 20.20 16.96
N THR A 292 -4.43 20.39 16.29
CA THR A 292 -5.58 21.10 16.86
C THR A 292 -6.12 20.38 18.10
N GLY A 293 -6.31 19.05 18.02
CA GLY A 293 -6.73 18.23 19.15
C GLY A 293 -5.75 18.31 20.33
N ALA A 294 -4.45 18.24 20.06
CA ALA A 294 -3.40 18.34 21.07
C ALA A 294 -3.37 19.70 21.75
N ALA A 295 -3.47 20.78 20.97
CA ALA A 295 -3.50 22.14 21.49
C ALA A 295 -4.74 22.37 22.37
N LEU A 296 -5.91 21.89 21.94
CA LEU A 296 -7.15 21.95 22.73
C LEU A 296 -7.05 21.18 24.05
N GLY A 297 -6.24 20.11 24.09
CA GLY A 297 -6.02 19.32 25.30
C GLY A 297 -5.43 20.10 26.48
N PHE A 298 -4.73 21.22 26.24
CA PHE A 298 -4.19 22.08 27.29
C PHE A 298 -5.24 22.98 27.95
N PHE A 299 -6.44 23.11 27.38
CA PHE A 299 -7.47 23.99 27.90
C PHE A 299 -8.49 23.19 28.73
N PRO A 300 -8.68 23.52 30.02
CA PRO A 300 -9.67 22.85 30.86
C PRO A 300 -11.07 22.93 30.25
N GLY A 301 -11.80 21.81 30.24
CA GLY A 301 -13.15 21.73 29.69
C GLY A 301 -13.23 21.48 28.17
N PHE A 302 -12.10 21.43 27.46
CA PHE A 302 -12.07 21.14 26.02
C PHE A 302 -11.80 19.67 25.67
N HIS A 303 -11.84 18.74 26.64
CA HIS A 303 -11.54 17.31 26.42
C HIS A 303 -12.38 16.68 25.29
N TYR A 304 -13.69 17.00 25.20
CA TYR A 304 -14.54 16.53 24.11
C TYR A 304 -14.03 17.02 22.77
N SER A 305 -13.82 18.32 22.63
CA SER A 305 -13.38 18.96 21.38
C SER A 305 -12.00 18.48 20.95
N ALA A 306 -11.08 18.30 21.91
CA ALA A 306 -9.76 17.74 21.67
C ALA A 306 -9.84 16.34 21.04
N ASN A 307 -10.59 15.44 21.67
CA ASN A 307 -10.79 14.06 21.19
C ASN A 307 -11.58 14.01 19.88
N PHE A 308 -12.55 14.90 19.69
CA PHE A 308 -13.29 15.01 18.43
C PHE A 308 -12.35 15.44 17.28
N CYS A 309 -11.49 16.43 17.50
CA CYS A 309 -10.46 16.83 16.54
C CYS A 309 -9.48 15.69 16.23
N TYR A 310 -9.06 14.91 17.24
CA TYR A 310 -8.29 13.68 17.01
C TYR A 310 -9.05 12.69 16.12
N GLY A 311 -10.32 12.42 16.42
CA GLY A 311 -11.15 11.48 15.65
C GLY A 311 -11.35 11.90 14.19
N ILE A 312 -11.57 13.20 13.95
CA ILE A 312 -11.65 13.74 12.58
C ILE A 312 -10.29 13.65 11.88
N GLY A 313 -9.21 14.02 12.55
CA GLY A 313 -7.85 13.94 11.99
C GLY A 313 -7.49 12.51 11.57
N SER A 314 -7.76 11.53 12.42
CA SER A 314 -7.51 10.12 12.12
C SER A 314 -8.44 9.56 11.05
N ALA A 315 -9.71 10.02 10.97
CA ALA A 315 -10.62 9.62 9.91
C ALA A 315 -10.10 10.11 8.54
N ILE A 316 -9.58 11.34 8.48
CA ILE A 316 -8.95 11.87 7.26
C ILE A 316 -7.69 11.05 6.92
N PHE A 317 -6.86 10.68 7.90
CA PHE A 317 -5.73 9.77 7.68
C PHE A 317 -6.16 8.40 7.15
N ALA A 318 -7.29 7.85 7.62
CA ALA A 318 -7.84 6.61 7.09
C ALA A 318 -8.22 6.75 5.61
N VAL A 319 -8.80 7.88 5.20
CA VAL A 319 -9.08 8.18 3.79
C VAL A 319 -7.77 8.34 2.98
N GLY A 320 -6.79 9.08 3.49
CA GLY A 320 -5.46 9.22 2.85
C GLY A 320 -4.75 7.88 2.68
N SER A 321 -4.90 6.97 3.64
CA SER A 321 -4.32 5.63 3.60
C SER A 321 -5.09 4.70 2.68
N ALA A 322 -6.40 4.87 2.56
CA ALA A 322 -7.19 4.19 1.54
C ALA A 322 -6.70 4.54 0.13
N VAL A 323 -6.33 5.81 -0.12
CA VAL A 323 -5.67 6.23 -1.36
C VAL A 323 -4.36 5.49 -1.55
N ARG A 324 -3.52 5.33 -0.51
CA ARG A 324 -2.26 4.56 -0.59
C ARG A 324 -2.49 3.08 -0.92
N ILE A 325 -3.55 2.44 -0.43
CA ILE A 325 -3.90 1.05 -0.82
C ILE A 325 -4.29 1.02 -2.31
N VAL A 326 -5.01 2.04 -2.81
CA VAL A 326 -5.32 2.17 -4.25
C VAL A 326 -4.04 2.37 -5.06
N MET A 327 -3.12 3.23 -4.64
CA MET A 327 -1.81 3.44 -5.27
C MET A 327 -1.02 2.13 -5.36
N TRP A 328 -0.94 1.38 -4.26
CA TRP A 328 -0.31 0.06 -4.25
C TRP A 328 -0.96 -0.90 -5.27
N LYS A 329 -2.30 -0.87 -5.36
CA LYS A 329 -3.03 -1.70 -6.32
C LYS A 329 -2.81 -1.25 -7.77
N ASP A 330 -2.54 0.03 -7.98
CA ASP A 330 -2.15 0.62 -9.26
C ASP A 330 -0.65 0.51 -9.56
N GLU A 331 0.09 -0.29 -8.77
CA GLU A 331 1.53 -0.52 -8.90
C GLU A 331 2.39 0.75 -8.67
N GLN A 332 1.83 1.78 -8.03
CA GLN A 332 2.51 2.99 -7.57
C GLN A 332 3.15 2.73 -6.21
N PHE A 333 4.28 2.02 -6.22
CA PHE A 333 4.92 1.57 -4.99
C PHE A 333 5.57 2.71 -4.22
N GLY A 334 5.80 3.88 -4.79
CA GLY A 334 6.28 5.06 -4.04
C GLY A 334 5.33 5.52 -2.93
N LEU A 335 4.04 5.16 -3.04
CA LEU A 335 2.98 5.71 -2.19
C LEU A 335 3.07 7.25 -2.16
N THR A 336 2.70 7.91 -1.08
CA THR A 336 2.76 9.37 -0.97
C THR A 336 4.14 9.89 -0.58
N PHE A 337 5.05 9.07 -0.04
CA PHE A 337 6.30 9.62 0.51
C PHE A 337 7.49 9.53 -0.45
N LEU A 338 7.39 8.76 -1.54
CA LEU A 338 8.50 8.53 -2.47
C LEU A 338 7.98 8.66 -3.91
N ALA A 339 7.59 9.88 -4.30
CA ALA A 339 6.89 10.16 -5.54
C ALA A 339 7.71 9.79 -6.79
N VAL A 340 9.05 9.78 -6.68
CA VAL A 340 9.93 9.36 -7.77
C VAL A 340 9.57 7.96 -8.30
N LEU A 341 9.22 7.01 -7.41
CA LEU A 341 8.84 5.64 -7.77
C LEU A 341 7.44 5.53 -8.38
N ASN A 342 6.64 6.60 -8.35
CA ASN A 342 5.33 6.62 -8.98
C ASN A 342 5.39 7.17 -10.42
N ASN A 343 6.54 7.67 -10.86
CA ASN A 343 6.70 8.35 -12.16
C ASN A 343 7.46 7.51 -13.19
N LEU A 344 7.43 6.17 -13.08
CA LEU A 344 8.33 5.27 -13.84
C LEU A 344 7.91 4.98 -15.29
N GLY A 345 6.94 5.71 -15.85
CA GLY A 345 6.44 5.54 -17.21
C GLY A 345 5.20 6.39 -17.53
N GLU A 346 4.63 6.21 -18.74
CA GLU A 346 3.35 6.82 -19.12
C GLU A 346 2.24 6.36 -18.18
N GLY A 347 1.73 7.28 -17.35
CA GLY A 347 0.72 6.98 -16.33
C GLY A 347 1.27 6.37 -15.03
N GLY A 348 2.58 6.47 -14.78
CA GLY A 348 3.20 6.07 -13.50
C GLY A 348 3.36 4.57 -13.29
N ARG A 349 3.05 3.76 -14.30
CA ARG A 349 3.19 2.30 -14.24
C ARG A 349 4.54 1.86 -14.79
N PRO A 350 5.28 0.98 -14.09
CA PRO A 350 6.42 0.32 -14.68
C PRO A 350 5.94 -0.54 -15.86
N LYS A 351 6.42 -0.30 -17.08
CA LYS A 351 6.19 -1.22 -18.19
C LYS A 351 6.92 -2.53 -17.90
N VAL A 352 6.17 -3.58 -17.55
CA VAL A 352 6.76 -4.92 -17.32
C VAL A 352 6.89 -5.62 -18.67
N PRO A 353 8.10 -6.06 -19.07
CA PRO A 353 8.32 -6.69 -20.37
C PRO A 353 7.40 -7.89 -20.62
N GLY A 354 6.82 -7.93 -21.82
CA GLY A 354 6.01 -9.06 -22.30
C GLY A 354 4.56 -9.04 -21.84
N GLN A 355 4.09 -7.95 -21.22
CA GLN A 355 2.68 -7.80 -20.82
C GLN A 355 1.90 -6.70 -21.58
N ASP A 356 2.55 -5.90 -22.43
CA ASP A 356 1.98 -4.65 -22.95
C ASP A 356 0.69 -4.80 -23.77
N GLU A 357 0.53 -5.84 -24.60
CA GLU A 357 -0.73 -6.05 -25.35
C GLU A 357 -1.87 -6.62 -24.49
N ILE A 358 -1.57 -7.34 -23.40
CA ILE A 358 -2.57 -8.02 -22.56
C ILE A 358 -2.91 -7.20 -21.30
N GLN A 359 -2.04 -6.29 -20.87
CA GLN A 359 -2.23 -5.45 -19.68
C GLN A 359 -2.75 -4.04 -19.96
N ALA A 360 -2.56 -3.48 -21.16
CA ALA A 360 -3.10 -2.15 -21.51
C ALA A 360 -4.62 -2.01 -21.30
N SER A 361 -5.36 -3.13 -21.20
CA SER A 361 -6.81 -3.15 -20.96
C SER A 361 -7.25 -3.46 -19.53
N LYS A 362 -6.33 -3.77 -18.60
CA LYS A 362 -6.74 -4.26 -17.27
C LYS A 362 -6.90 -3.11 -16.28
N LYS A 363 -8.16 -2.70 -16.13
CA LYS A 363 -8.63 -1.75 -15.12
C LYS A 363 -8.27 -2.21 -13.71
N LEU A 364 -7.88 -1.27 -12.86
CA LEU A 364 -7.68 -1.44 -11.42
C LEU A 364 -8.88 -2.17 -10.80
N SER A 365 -8.63 -3.27 -10.08
CA SER A 365 -9.70 -4.01 -9.41
C SER A 365 -10.06 -3.33 -8.10
N LEU A 366 -10.93 -2.32 -8.15
CA LEU A 366 -11.42 -1.58 -6.99
C LEU A 366 -12.00 -2.51 -5.91
N CYS A 367 -12.65 -3.59 -6.33
CA CYS A 367 -13.18 -4.61 -5.44
C CYS A 367 -12.08 -5.25 -4.56
N GLY A 368 -10.91 -5.57 -5.14
CA GLY A 368 -9.78 -6.10 -4.36
C GLY A 368 -9.30 -5.12 -3.28
N THR A 369 -9.22 -3.84 -3.64
CA THR A 369 -8.83 -2.76 -2.71
C THR A 369 -9.83 -2.60 -1.57
N ILE A 370 -11.14 -2.60 -1.87
CA ILE A 370 -12.20 -2.52 -0.85
C ILE A 370 -12.08 -3.69 0.13
N PHE A 371 -11.84 -4.92 -0.34
CA PHE A 371 -11.72 -6.06 0.55
C PHE A 371 -10.50 -5.99 1.48
N ILE A 372 -9.38 -5.41 1.04
CA ILE A 372 -8.23 -5.15 1.93
C ILE A 372 -8.67 -4.24 3.09
N MET A 373 -9.43 -3.17 2.80
CA MET A 373 -9.97 -2.28 3.84
C MET A 373 -10.95 -3.00 4.77
N VAL A 374 -11.81 -3.88 4.22
CA VAL A 374 -12.74 -4.71 5.02
C VAL A 374 -11.98 -5.66 5.93
N TYR A 375 -10.86 -6.26 5.49
CA TYR A 375 -10.02 -7.10 6.35
C TYR A 375 -9.41 -6.31 7.50
N CYS A 376 -8.90 -5.09 7.25
CA CYS A 376 -8.38 -4.22 8.30
C CYS A 376 -9.49 -3.84 9.30
N LEU A 377 -10.69 -3.52 8.82
CA LEU A 377 -11.84 -3.22 9.67
C LEU A 377 -12.25 -4.43 10.53
N ALA A 378 -12.27 -5.62 9.93
CA ALA A 378 -12.57 -6.86 10.65
C ALA A 378 -11.56 -7.11 11.78
N ALA A 379 -10.27 -6.93 11.50
CA ALA A 379 -9.21 -7.05 12.49
C ALA A 379 -9.38 -6.04 13.62
N CYS A 380 -9.57 -4.76 13.28
CA CYS A 380 -9.75 -3.67 14.24
C CYS A 380 -10.93 -3.92 15.20
N LEU A 381 -12.12 -4.22 14.68
CA LEU A 381 -13.30 -4.48 15.50
C LEU A 381 -13.16 -5.73 16.39
N SER A 382 -12.39 -6.71 15.93
CA SER A 382 -12.15 -7.94 16.70
C SER A 382 -11.19 -7.71 17.86
N VAL A 383 -10.22 -6.80 17.71
CA VAL A 383 -9.36 -6.34 18.83
C VAL A 383 -10.20 -5.60 19.88
N TYR A 384 -11.13 -4.73 19.48
CA TYR A 384 -12.06 -4.11 20.44
C TYR A 384 -12.95 -5.13 21.14
N SER A 385 -13.52 -6.09 20.39
CA SER A 385 -14.32 -7.18 20.97
C SER A 385 -13.55 -7.99 22.01
N PHE A 386 -12.29 -8.31 21.70
CA PHE A 386 -11.37 -8.97 22.62
C PHE A 386 -11.11 -8.10 23.87
N ALA A 387 -10.78 -6.82 23.70
CA ALA A 387 -10.50 -5.91 24.81
C ALA A 387 -11.70 -5.74 25.75
N ILE A 388 -12.92 -5.62 25.20
CA ILE A 388 -14.18 -5.54 25.96
C ILE A 388 -14.36 -6.78 26.86
N LEU A 389 -14.17 -7.98 26.30
CA LEU A 389 -14.29 -9.21 27.09
C LEU A 389 -13.20 -9.35 28.15
N MET A 390 -11.98 -8.92 27.85
CA MET A 390 -10.88 -8.89 28.82
C MET A 390 -11.16 -7.94 29.98
N THR A 391 -11.81 -6.79 29.74
CA THR A 391 -12.25 -5.91 30.85
C THR A 391 -13.38 -6.52 31.70
N GLY A 392 -14.21 -7.39 31.12
CA GLY A 392 -15.23 -8.13 31.85
C GLY A 392 -14.67 -9.16 32.85
N VAL A 393 -13.42 -9.59 32.68
CA VAL A 393 -12.74 -10.55 33.59
C VAL A 393 -12.74 -10.03 35.03
N SER A 394 -12.55 -8.72 35.21
CA SER A 394 -12.45 -8.10 36.53
C SER A 394 -13.75 -8.18 37.33
N HIS A 395 -14.91 -8.20 36.65
CA HIS A 395 -16.23 -8.18 37.28
C HIS A 395 -16.91 -9.56 37.35
N MET A 396 -16.63 -10.45 36.39
CA MET A 396 -17.23 -11.80 36.32
C MET A 396 -16.40 -12.89 37.00
N HIS A 397 -15.29 -12.53 37.65
CA HIS A 397 -14.37 -13.48 38.29
C HIS A 397 -15.03 -14.36 39.36
N GLU A 398 -16.11 -13.88 40.00
CA GLU A 398 -16.80 -14.64 41.05
C GLU A 398 -17.68 -15.78 40.50
N SER A 399 -18.14 -15.71 39.24
CA SER A 399 -19.12 -16.67 38.69
C SER A 399 -18.56 -17.57 37.59
N LEU A 400 -17.56 -17.09 36.82
CA LEU A 400 -16.97 -17.80 35.69
C LEU A 400 -15.48 -17.95 35.91
N GLY A 401 -14.99 -19.18 36.07
CA GLY A 401 -13.55 -19.44 36.23
C GLY A 401 -12.73 -18.82 35.08
N SER A 402 -11.60 -18.21 35.42
CA SER A 402 -10.77 -17.36 34.53
C SER A 402 -10.43 -18.03 33.19
N PHE A 403 -10.28 -19.35 33.18
CA PHE A 403 -10.05 -20.15 31.98
C PHE A 403 -11.15 -20.00 30.92
N ARG A 404 -12.42 -20.03 31.32
CA ARG A 404 -13.55 -19.88 30.38
C ARG A 404 -13.59 -18.49 29.76
N ILE A 405 -13.22 -17.47 30.53
CA ILE A 405 -13.17 -16.09 30.02
C ILE A 405 -12.02 -15.94 29.04
N MET A 406 -10.82 -16.45 29.35
CA MET A 406 -9.70 -16.49 28.41
C MET A 406 -10.05 -17.21 27.11
N GLN A 407 -10.71 -18.36 27.18
CA GLN A 407 -11.16 -19.10 26.01
C GLN A 407 -12.13 -18.27 25.16
N LYS A 408 -13.11 -17.62 25.80
CA LYS A 408 -14.06 -16.73 25.10
C LYS A 408 -13.33 -15.55 24.45
N SER A 409 -12.45 -14.88 25.18
CA SER A 409 -11.65 -13.77 24.65
C SER A 409 -10.81 -14.22 23.46
N PHE A 410 -10.11 -15.34 23.55
CA PHE A 410 -9.33 -15.87 22.43
C PHE A 410 -10.20 -16.18 21.21
N ASN A 411 -11.39 -16.77 21.40
CA ASN A 411 -12.35 -16.99 20.31
C ASN A 411 -12.79 -15.70 19.63
N THR A 412 -12.86 -14.58 20.37
CA THR A 412 -13.18 -13.27 19.78
C THR A 412 -12.00 -12.61 19.07
N LEU A 413 -10.77 -13.06 19.35
CA LEU A 413 -9.57 -12.63 18.65
C LEU A 413 -9.32 -13.42 17.36
N LEU A 414 -9.86 -14.63 17.22
CA LEU A 414 -9.72 -15.47 16.01
C LEU A 414 -10.04 -14.72 14.70
N PRO A 415 -11.10 -13.92 14.58
CA PRO A 415 -11.37 -13.17 13.36
C PRO A 415 -10.25 -12.17 13.00
N CYS A 416 -9.56 -11.60 13.99
CA CYS A 416 -8.39 -10.75 13.75
C CYS A 416 -7.24 -11.56 13.13
N ILE A 417 -6.96 -12.75 13.67
CA ILE A 417 -5.93 -13.66 13.15
C ILE A 417 -6.25 -14.06 11.71
N ILE A 418 -7.51 -14.45 11.44
CA ILE A 418 -7.96 -14.84 10.09
C ILE A 418 -7.84 -13.64 9.13
N ALA A 419 -8.30 -12.45 9.53
CA ALA A 419 -8.20 -11.25 8.70
C ALA A 419 -6.74 -10.92 8.34
N HIS A 420 -5.81 -11.05 9.28
CA HIS A 420 -4.39 -10.87 9.03
C HIS A 420 -3.79 -11.94 8.10
N MET A 421 -4.19 -13.21 8.24
CA MET A 421 -3.80 -14.26 7.28
C MET A 421 -4.31 -13.93 5.86
N LEU A 422 -5.52 -13.40 5.74
CA LEU A 422 -6.06 -12.94 4.44
C LEU A 422 -5.29 -11.73 3.91
N LEU A 423 -4.86 -10.80 4.76
CA LEU A 423 -3.98 -9.69 4.37
C LEU A 423 -2.62 -10.18 3.88
N VAL A 424 -1.99 -11.14 4.56
CA VAL A 424 -0.74 -11.79 4.11
C VAL A 424 -0.95 -12.49 2.75
N MET A 425 -2.06 -13.20 2.59
CA MET A 425 -2.38 -13.84 1.30
C MET A 425 -2.58 -12.80 0.18
N ASN A 426 -3.20 -11.65 0.45
CA ASN A 426 -3.39 -10.60 -0.56
C ASN A 426 -2.11 -9.82 -0.90
N SER A 427 -1.10 -9.80 -0.01
CA SER A 427 0.20 -9.21 -0.33
C SER A 427 0.91 -10.00 -1.44
N SER A 428 0.79 -11.33 -1.41
CA SER A 428 1.37 -12.24 -2.41
C SER A 428 0.51 -12.37 -3.67
N LEU A 429 -0.82 -12.47 -3.54
CA LEU A 429 -1.74 -12.64 -4.66
C LEU A 429 -2.03 -11.31 -5.38
N LEU A 430 -1.37 -11.09 -6.52
CA LEU A 430 -1.66 -9.95 -7.41
C LEU A 430 -3.11 -9.95 -7.91
N ARG A 431 -3.61 -11.14 -8.21
CA ARG A 431 -4.86 -11.36 -8.92
C ARG A 431 -5.63 -12.46 -8.22
N THR A 432 -6.95 -12.31 -8.22
CA THR A 432 -7.84 -13.39 -7.83
C THR A 432 -7.54 -14.63 -8.69
N PRO A 433 -7.30 -15.80 -8.07
CA PRO A 433 -7.05 -17.02 -8.82
C PRO A 433 -8.27 -17.33 -9.71
N LYS A 434 -8.01 -17.76 -10.94
CA LYS A 434 -9.06 -18.15 -11.91
C LYS A 434 -9.40 -19.63 -11.86
N LEU A 435 -8.47 -20.45 -11.39
CA LEU A 435 -8.63 -21.90 -11.34
C LEU A 435 -9.49 -22.27 -10.13
N ALA A 436 -10.49 -23.13 -10.35
CA ALA A 436 -11.16 -23.84 -9.27
C ALA A 436 -10.19 -24.88 -8.66
N PRO A 437 -10.24 -25.14 -7.35
CA PRO A 437 -11.17 -24.60 -6.35
C PRO A 437 -10.74 -23.27 -5.74
N PHE A 438 -9.53 -22.78 -6.02
CA PHE A 438 -8.95 -21.58 -5.38
C PHE A 438 -9.79 -20.32 -5.60
N HIS A 439 -10.42 -20.17 -6.77
CA HIS A 439 -11.34 -19.04 -7.02
C HIS A 439 -12.49 -19.02 -6.01
N GLN A 440 -13.16 -20.16 -5.81
CA GLN A 440 -14.30 -20.28 -4.91
C GLN A 440 -13.89 -20.04 -3.47
N LEU A 441 -12.76 -20.62 -3.04
CA LEU A 441 -12.21 -20.40 -1.71
C LEU A 441 -11.91 -18.91 -1.46
N TYR A 442 -11.30 -18.24 -2.43
CA TYR A 442 -10.98 -16.81 -2.33
C TYR A 442 -12.25 -15.92 -2.30
N ILE A 443 -13.33 -16.30 -2.98
CA ILE A 443 -14.62 -15.61 -2.86
C ILE A 443 -15.30 -15.91 -1.51
N ALA A 444 -15.20 -17.14 -1.01
CA ALA A 444 -15.74 -17.51 0.30
C ALA A 444 -15.07 -16.74 1.44
N THR A 445 -13.75 -16.52 1.40
CA THR A 445 -13.04 -15.74 2.42
C THR A 445 -13.46 -14.26 2.45
N ARG A 446 -13.91 -13.71 1.33
CA ARG A 446 -14.49 -12.36 1.27
C ARG A 446 -15.82 -12.27 2.03
N TRP A 447 -16.70 -13.25 1.84
CA TRP A 447 -17.96 -13.34 2.59
C TRP A 447 -17.71 -13.60 4.08
N LEU A 448 -16.74 -14.46 4.40
CA LEU A 448 -16.30 -14.68 5.78
C LEU A 448 -15.87 -13.36 6.42
N ALA A 449 -15.09 -12.52 5.74
CA ALA A 449 -14.69 -11.22 6.28
C ALA A 449 -15.84 -10.27 6.56
N ILE A 450 -16.87 -10.23 5.70
CA ILE A 450 -18.08 -9.45 5.96
C ILE A 450 -18.79 -9.98 7.22
N ALA A 451 -18.92 -11.30 7.36
CA ALA A 451 -19.50 -11.91 8.55
C ALA A 451 -18.68 -11.59 9.82
N MET A 452 -17.35 -11.57 9.73
CA MET A 452 -16.45 -11.17 10.82
C MET A 452 -16.69 -9.70 11.24
N VAL A 453 -16.82 -8.78 10.28
CA VAL A 453 -17.14 -7.35 10.56
C VAL A 453 -18.49 -7.23 11.26
N ILE A 454 -19.53 -7.92 10.77
CA ILE A 454 -20.88 -7.87 11.36
C ILE A 454 -20.86 -8.42 12.78
N ASN A 455 -20.21 -9.57 13.00
CA ASN A 455 -20.15 -10.21 14.31
C ASN A 455 -19.37 -9.39 15.33
N SER A 456 -18.14 -8.97 15.00
CA SER A 456 -17.31 -8.17 15.91
C SER A 456 -17.88 -6.76 16.11
N GLY A 457 -18.41 -6.14 15.04
CA GLY A 457 -19.10 -4.86 15.12
C GLY A 457 -20.36 -4.91 15.97
N GLY A 458 -21.16 -5.97 15.84
CA GLY A 458 -22.36 -6.20 16.66
C GLY A 458 -22.04 -6.23 18.16
N ARG A 459 -20.96 -6.93 18.55
CA ARG A 459 -20.50 -6.99 19.96
C ARG A 459 -20.02 -5.64 20.49
N VAL A 460 -19.28 -4.88 19.68
CA VAL A 460 -18.87 -3.52 20.05
C VAL A 460 -20.08 -2.61 20.25
N VAL A 461 -21.07 -2.68 19.34
CA VAL A 461 -22.32 -1.92 19.46
C VAL A 461 -23.13 -2.36 20.69
N GLU A 462 -23.23 -3.66 20.95
CA GLU A 462 -23.91 -4.21 22.14
C GLU A 462 -23.30 -3.65 23.42
N ALA A 463 -21.97 -3.70 23.56
CA ALA A 463 -21.27 -3.11 24.70
C ALA A 463 -21.56 -1.61 24.87
N ILE A 464 -21.63 -0.85 23.76
CA ILE A 464 -21.98 0.58 23.77
C ILE A 464 -23.45 0.80 24.16
N LEU A 465 -24.36 -0.10 23.81
CA LEU A 465 -25.78 0.00 24.16
C LEU A 465 -26.06 -0.44 25.60
N GLU A 466 -25.37 -1.47 26.11
CA GLU A 466 -25.46 -1.93 27.50
C GLU A 466 -25.14 -0.82 28.49
N ILE A 467 -24.16 0.03 28.16
CA ILE A 467 -23.83 1.24 28.90
C ILE A 467 -25.08 2.14 29.12
N ASN A 468 -25.97 2.20 28.14
CA ASN A 468 -27.13 3.09 28.18
C ASN A 468 -28.39 2.42 28.72
N ASN A 469 -28.48 1.09 28.72
CA ASN A 469 -29.66 0.37 29.19
C ASN A 469 -29.37 -1.08 29.64
N PRO A 470 -29.20 -1.35 30.95
CA PRO A 470 -28.90 -2.69 31.46
C PRO A 470 -30.06 -3.70 31.30
N PHE A 471 -31.24 -3.28 30.84
CA PHE A 471 -32.39 -4.18 30.59
C PHE A 471 -32.43 -4.80 29.19
N VAL A 472 -31.67 -4.28 28.22
CA VAL A 472 -31.72 -4.75 26.80
C VAL A 472 -30.88 -6.04 26.59
N THR A 473 -30.12 -6.45 27.60
CA THR A 473 -29.02 -7.42 27.56
C THR A 473 -29.41 -8.89 27.27
N TYR A 474 -30.65 -9.31 27.51
CA TYR A 474 -30.98 -10.75 27.43
C TYR A 474 -31.36 -11.27 26.03
N THR A 475 -31.62 -10.39 25.05
CA THR A 475 -32.22 -10.82 23.77
C THR A 475 -31.23 -10.96 22.62
N LEU A 476 -30.10 -10.22 22.62
CA LEU A 476 -29.17 -10.18 21.49
C LEU A 476 -28.06 -11.24 21.56
N VAL A 477 -27.52 -11.54 22.75
CA VAL A 477 -26.47 -12.55 22.96
C VAL A 477 -26.82 -13.92 22.35
N ASN A 478 -28.06 -14.37 22.48
CA ASN A 478 -28.51 -15.67 21.93
C ASN A 478 -28.55 -15.69 20.39
N SER A 479 -28.65 -14.53 19.73
CA SER A 479 -28.72 -14.44 18.27
C SER A 479 -27.34 -14.50 17.62
N CYS A 480 -26.31 -13.92 18.26
CA CYS A 480 -24.94 -13.95 17.74
C CYS A 480 -24.25 -15.33 17.85
N ASP A 481 -24.55 -16.08 18.90
CA ASP A 481 -24.05 -17.46 19.04
C ASP A 481 -24.61 -18.37 17.94
N SER A 482 -25.84 -18.10 17.48
CA SER A 482 -26.47 -18.82 16.37
C SER A 482 -25.77 -18.56 15.02
N ILE A 483 -25.34 -17.32 14.76
CA ILE A 483 -24.59 -16.96 13.54
C ILE A 483 -23.17 -17.55 13.58
N SER A 484 -22.52 -17.52 14.74
CA SER A 484 -21.19 -18.14 14.92
C SER A 484 -21.25 -19.65 14.74
N ALA A 485 -22.29 -20.31 15.26
CA ALA A 485 -22.54 -21.73 15.05
C ALA A 485 -22.82 -22.06 13.58
N ALA A 486 -23.59 -21.23 12.87
CA ALA A 486 -23.85 -21.40 11.44
C ALA A 486 -22.58 -21.22 10.59
N ALA A 487 -21.73 -20.24 10.91
CA ALA A 487 -20.46 -20.03 10.23
C ALA A 487 -19.48 -21.19 10.49
N ALA A 488 -19.40 -21.69 11.72
CA ALA A 488 -18.60 -22.86 12.07
C ALA A 488 -19.11 -24.13 11.37
N ALA A 489 -20.43 -24.32 11.29
CA ALA A 489 -21.04 -25.42 10.55
C ALA A 489 -20.70 -25.35 9.05
N CYS A 490 -20.78 -24.17 8.44
CA CYS A 490 -20.39 -23.96 7.04
C CYS A 490 -18.89 -24.18 6.77
N LEU A 491 -18.00 -24.00 7.76
CA LEU A 491 -16.57 -24.30 7.62
C LEU A 491 -16.24 -25.78 7.84
N SER A 492 -17.14 -26.53 8.47
CA SER A 492 -17.00 -27.98 8.69
C SER A 492 -17.58 -28.85 7.57
N MET A 493 -18.32 -28.23 6.64
CA MET A 493 -18.80 -28.84 5.39
C MET A 493 -17.85 -28.47 4.24
#